data_AF-A0A3A9DSW1-F1
#
_entry.id   AF-A0A3A9DSW1-F1
#
_cell.length_a   1.000
_cell.length_b   1.000
_cell.length_c   1.000
_cell.angle_alpha   90.00
_cell.angle_beta   90.00
_cell.angle_gamma   90.00
#
_symmetry.space_group_name_H-M   'P 1'
#
loop_
_entity.id
_entity.type
_entity.pdbx_description
1 polymer ?
#
loop_
_entity_poly.entity_id
_entity_poly.type
_entity_poly.pdbx_seq_one_letter_code
_entity_poly.pdbx_strand_id
1 'polypeptide(L)'
;EMRERKIEQLDFVYVIGDAYVDHPSFGHGIISRVLEANGYTVGILSQPDWKKEESIQIFGEPKLGFLVSSGNMDSMVNHYFVSKKKRPKDAYTPGGHVGKRPDYAVVVYGNLIRKTYKKTPIILGGIEASLRRMAHYDYWSNQLKRSILLDSGADLISYGMGERSMIEIARALKEGIPVEEITFVKGTVFKCKNPSFLSNSIILPSYEEMKKDKRKYANSFSLQYENTDPYSGKNLIEPYGKSLFVVQNSPSLPLSTKEMDIIYSYPYERKAHPSYEKEGGVPATEEIKF
;
A
#
# COMPACT_ATOMS: atom_id res chain seq x y z
N GLU A 1 -3.92 17.53 -18.20
CA GLU A 1 -2.64 16.89 -17.88
C GLU A 1 -2.17 15.81 -18.86
N MET A 2 -2.69 14.56 -18.85
CA MET A 2 -2.14 13.48 -19.72
C MET A 2 -2.07 13.87 -21.21
N ARG A 3 -3.13 14.47 -21.74
CA ARG A 3 -3.17 14.96 -23.13
C ARG A 3 -2.13 16.06 -23.41
N GLU A 4 -1.91 16.96 -22.46
CA GLU A 4 -0.90 18.04 -22.58
C GLU A 4 0.52 17.47 -22.53
N ARG A 5 0.74 16.45 -21.69
CA ARG A 5 2.01 15.71 -21.57
C ARG A 5 2.20 14.66 -22.68
N LYS A 6 1.23 14.51 -23.61
CA LYS A 6 1.21 13.48 -24.66
C LYS A 6 1.39 12.06 -24.14
N ILE A 7 0.83 11.78 -22.97
CA ILE A 7 0.81 10.45 -22.36
C ILE A 7 -0.49 9.77 -22.79
N GLU A 8 -0.37 8.74 -23.63
CA GLU A 8 -1.53 7.94 -24.06
C GLU A 8 -1.93 6.92 -22.99
N GLN A 9 -0.95 6.37 -22.28
CA GLN A 9 -1.14 5.35 -21.26
C GLN A 9 -0.07 5.47 -20.18
N LEU A 10 -0.50 5.46 -18.92
CA LEU A 10 0.37 5.55 -17.75
C LEU A 10 1.09 4.23 -17.48
N ASP A 11 2.28 4.30 -16.89
CA ASP A 11 2.97 3.11 -16.38
C ASP A 11 2.30 2.60 -15.10
N PHE A 12 1.93 3.52 -14.20
CA PHE A 12 1.20 3.21 -12.97
C PHE A 12 -0.02 4.11 -12.77
N VAL A 13 -1.07 3.53 -12.20
CA VAL A 13 -2.19 4.29 -11.62
C VAL A 13 -2.19 4.06 -10.11
N TYR A 14 -2.02 5.14 -9.34
CA TYR A 14 -2.01 5.12 -7.89
C TYR A 14 -3.41 5.43 -7.37
N VAL A 15 -4.09 4.43 -6.81
CA VAL A 15 -5.39 4.56 -6.17
C VAL A 15 -5.21 4.80 -4.67
N ILE A 16 -5.78 5.90 -4.17
CA ILE A 16 -5.55 6.34 -2.79
C ILE A 16 -6.83 6.77 -2.08
N GLY A 17 -6.91 6.47 -0.78
CA GLY A 17 -8.01 6.88 0.10
C GLY A 17 -8.01 8.35 0.56
N ASP A 18 -6.96 9.11 0.26
CA ASP A 18 -6.79 10.53 0.59
C ASP A 18 -6.94 11.41 -0.64
N ALA A 19 -7.16 12.71 -0.43
CA ALA A 19 -6.92 13.76 -1.41
C ALA A 19 -5.47 13.74 -1.92
N TYR A 20 -5.27 14.11 -3.17
CA TYR A 20 -3.91 14.27 -3.69
C TYR A 20 -3.24 15.54 -3.14
N VAL A 21 -2.18 15.34 -2.37
CA VAL A 21 -1.25 16.38 -1.92
C VAL A 21 0.14 16.04 -2.43
N ASP A 22 0.73 16.93 -3.22
CA ASP A 22 2.09 16.75 -3.74
C ASP A 22 3.09 17.35 -2.75
N HIS A 23 3.38 16.61 -1.69
CA HIS A 23 4.28 17.05 -0.61
C HIS A 23 5.05 15.85 -0.03
N PRO A 24 6.34 16.00 0.35
CA PRO A 24 7.15 14.89 0.87
C PRO A 24 6.68 14.33 2.23
N SER A 25 5.76 14.99 2.93
CA SER A 25 5.12 14.43 4.14
C SER A 25 3.99 13.44 3.81
N PHE A 26 3.66 13.25 2.53
CA PHE A 26 2.64 12.32 2.06
C PHE A 26 3.29 11.18 1.30
N GLY A 27 3.01 9.94 1.73
CA GLY A 27 3.69 8.77 1.19
C GLY A 27 3.49 8.59 -0.32
N HIS A 28 2.28 8.87 -0.82
CA HIS A 28 2.01 8.82 -2.27
C HIS A 28 2.78 9.89 -3.05
N GLY A 29 3.05 11.06 -2.45
CA GLY A 29 3.87 12.11 -3.03
C GLY A 29 5.30 11.60 -3.24
N ILE A 30 5.92 11.07 -2.19
CA ILE A 30 7.27 10.47 -2.27
C ILE A 30 7.32 9.39 -3.35
N ILE A 31 6.44 8.38 -3.27
CA ILE A 31 6.50 7.23 -4.18
C ILE A 31 6.29 7.65 -5.64
N SER A 32 5.38 8.59 -5.89
CA SER A 32 5.14 9.08 -7.25
C SER A 32 6.33 9.85 -7.79
N ARG A 33 6.93 10.76 -7.00
CA ARG A 33 8.14 11.49 -7.41
C ARG A 33 9.35 10.58 -7.60
N VAL A 34 9.50 9.56 -6.76
CA VAL A 34 10.54 8.53 -6.92
C VAL A 34 10.37 7.78 -8.26
N LEU A 35 9.15 7.37 -8.60
CA LEU A 35 8.87 6.71 -9.88
C LEU A 35 9.10 7.65 -11.07
N GLU A 36 8.60 8.89 -11.01
CA GLU A 36 8.80 9.89 -12.06
C GLU A 36 10.29 10.21 -12.29
N ALA A 37 11.07 10.37 -11.22
CA ALA A 37 12.52 10.58 -11.31
C ALA A 37 13.27 9.39 -11.94
N ASN A 38 12.66 8.20 -11.95
CA ASN A 38 13.18 7.00 -12.60
C ASN A 38 12.54 6.74 -13.99
N GLY A 39 11.85 7.73 -14.55
CA GLY A 39 11.33 7.71 -15.92
C GLY A 39 10.01 6.98 -16.09
N TYR A 40 9.25 6.75 -15.02
CA TYR A 40 7.91 6.19 -15.07
C TYR A 40 6.84 7.28 -15.03
N THR A 41 5.71 7.02 -15.66
CA THR A 41 4.52 7.89 -15.61
C THR A 41 3.52 7.37 -14.57
N VAL A 42 3.06 8.25 -13.68
CA VAL A 42 2.15 7.90 -12.59
C VAL A 42 0.94 8.83 -12.61
N GLY A 43 -0.26 8.26 -12.58
CA GLY A 43 -1.51 9.02 -12.39
C GLY A 43 -2.10 8.76 -11.02
N ILE A 44 -2.50 9.81 -10.30
CA ILE A 44 -3.11 9.68 -8.98
C ILE A 44 -4.63 9.68 -9.10
N LEU A 45 -5.25 8.55 -8.75
CA LEU A 45 -6.68 8.39 -8.62
C LEU A 45 -7.08 8.50 -7.15
N SER A 46 -7.39 9.73 -6.74
CA SER A 46 -7.76 10.08 -5.37
C SER A 46 -9.25 9.83 -5.11
N GLN A 47 -9.55 9.06 -4.07
CA GLN A 47 -10.90 8.81 -3.55
C GLN A 47 -11.93 8.41 -4.62
N PRO A 48 -11.64 7.41 -5.48
CA PRO A 48 -12.63 6.95 -6.43
C PRO A 48 -13.87 6.40 -5.70
N ASP A 49 -15.06 6.64 -6.26
CA ASP A 49 -16.30 6.09 -5.71
C ASP A 49 -16.29 4.57 -5.88
N TRP A 50 -15.99 3.85 -4.79
CA TRP A 50 -15.81 2.41 -4.78
C TRP A 50 -17.09 1.61 -5.00
N LYS A 51 -18.24 2.29 -5.05
CA LYS A 51 -19.53 1.69 -5.38
C LYS A 51 -19.76 1.59 -6.89
N LYS A 52 -18.90 2.23 -7.69
CA LYS A 52 -18.99 2.32 -9.14
C LYS A 52 -17.69 1.82 -9.76
N GLU A 53 -17.79 0.81 -10.62
CA GLU A 53 -16.63 0.23 -11.31
C GLU A 53 -15.99 1.21 -12.29
N GLU A 54 -16.77 2.14 -12.83
CA GLU A 54 -16.31 3.14 -13.78
C GLU A 54 -15.32 4.13 -13.13
N SER A 55 -15.41 4.32 -11.80
CA SER A 55 -14.52 5.22 -11.07
C SER A 55 -13.05 4.80 -11.15
N ILE A 56 -12.78 3.49 -11.28
CA ILE A 56 -11.41 2.97 -11.38
C ILE A 56 -10.84 3.06 -12.79
N GLN A 57 -11.69 3.33 -13.78
CA GLN A 57 -11.36 3.33 -15.22
C GLN A 57 -11.00 4.72 -15.75
N ILE A 58 -11.01 5.76 -14.90
CA ILE A 58 -10.77 7.16 -15.30
C ILE A 58 -9.47 7.32 -16.10
N PHE A 59 -8.41 6.60 -15.71
CA PHE A 59 -7.12 6.63 -16.40
C PHE A 59 -6.88 5.43 -17.33
N GLY A 60 -7.83 4.51 -17.43
CA GLY A 60 -7.68 3.24 -18.14
C GLY A 60 -6.73 2.26 -17.44
N GLU A 61 -6.36 1.20 -18.17
CA GLU A 61 -5.43 0.17 -17.69
C GLU A 61 -3.98 0.68 -17.75
N PRO A 62 -3.22 0.66 -16.64
CA PRO A 62 -1.80 1.00 -16.64
C PRO A 62 -0.95 -0.08 -17.31
N LYS A 63 0.21 0.32 -17.85
CA LYS A 63 1.15 -0.63 -18.50
C LYS A 63 1.77 -1.61 -17.51
N LEU A 64 2.13 -1.15 -16.32
CA LEU A 64 2.87 -1.95 -15.33
C LEU A 64 1.98 -2.38 -14.17
N GLY A 65 1.14 -1.51 -13.61
CA GLY A 65 0.24 -1.93 -12.55
C GLY A 65 -0.48 -0.82 -11.81
N PHE A 66 -1.36 -1.23 -10.90
CA PHE A 66 -2.00 -0.35 -9.93
C PHE A 66 -1.24 -0.34 -8.62
N LEU A 67 -1.09 0.85 -8.04
CA LEU A 67 -0.61 1.04 -6.67
C LEU A 67 -1.81 1.38 -5.79
N VAL A 68 -1.92 0.80 -4.60
CA VAL A 68 -3.09 0.99 -3.74
C VAL A 68 -2.67 1.31 -2.31
N SER A 69 -3.18 2.41 -1.75
CA SER A 69 -2.97 2.79 -0.35
C SER A 69 -4.25 3.35 0.28
N SER A 70 -4.41 3.17 1.58
CA SER A 70 -5.48 3.85 2.34
C SER A 70 -5.23 5.36 2.47
N GLY A 71 -3.99 5.83 2.21
CA GLY A 71 -3.54 7.18 2.47
C GLY A 71 -2.44 7.25 3.53
N ASN A 72 -2.26 8.44 4.11
CA ASN A 72 -1.37 8.70 5.23
C ASN A 72 -1.85 8.10 6.56
N MET A 73 -3.11 7.69 6.63
CA MET A 73 -3.69 7.01 7.79
C MET A 73 -4.39 5.71 7.40
N ASP A 74 -4.51 4.80 8.37
CA ASP A 74 -5.41 3.65 8.29
C ASP A 74 -6.86 4.13 8.13
N SER A 75 -7.62 3.52 7.22
CA SER A 75 -8.97 3.97 6.88
C SER A 75 -9.94 3.91 8.06
N MET A 76 -9.76 2.93 8.95
CA MET A 76 -10.62 2.77 10.12
C MET A 76 -10.26 3.80 11.19
N VAL A 77 -8.97 4.05 11.41
CA VAL A 77 -8.53 5.09 12.36
C VAL A 77 -8.96 6.49 11.90
N ASN A 78 -9.02 6.72 10.58
CA ASN A 78 -9.53 7.96 10.03
C ASN A 78 -11.05 8.10 10.21
N HIS A 79 -11.83 7.04 10.02
CA HIS A 79 -13.29 7.13 10.19
C HIS A 79 -13.77 7.09 11.64
N TYR A 80 -13.02 6.45 12.54
CA TYR A 80 -13.49 6.16 13.89
C TYR A 80 -12.50 6.59 14.98
N PHE A 81 -13.03 7.03 16.11
CA PHE A 81 -12.29 7.08 17.36
C PHE A 81 -12.05 5.66 17.90
N VAL A 82 -11.10 5.50 18.83
CA VAL A 82 -10.90 4.24 19.57
C VAL A 82 -12.17 3.74 20.26
N SER A 83 -13.11 4.64 20.60
CA SER A 83 -14.44 4.29 21.12
C SER A 83 -15.43 3.77 20.06
N LYS A 84 -14.97 3.53 18.83
CA LYS A 84 -15.77 3.13 17.64
C LYS A 84 -16.83 4.15 17.20
N LYS A 85 -16.84 5.35 17.78
CA LYS A 85 -17.68 6.47 17.32
C LYS A 85 -17.09 7.06 16.05
N LYS A 86 -17.95 7.46 15.10
CA LYS A 86 -17.51 8.12 13.86
C LYS A 86 -16.90 9.48 14.15
N ARG A 87 -15.83 9.81 13.45
CA ARG A 87 -15.24 11.14 13.44
C ARG A 87 -16.11 12.08 12.59
N PRO A 88 -16.29 13.35 13.03
CA PRO A 88 -17.16 14.29 12.33
C PRO A 88 -16.52 14.90 11.08
N LYS A 89 -15.21 14.74 10.90
CA LYS A 89 -14.42 15.28 9.79
C LYS A 89 -13.31 14.29 9.40
N ASP A 90 -12.93 14.28 8.12
CA ASP A 90 -11.75 13.58 7.61
C ASP A 90 -10.71 14.62 7.16
N ALA A 91 -9.58 14.71 7.86
CA ALA A 91 -8.55 15.70 7.59
C ALA A 91 -7.89 15.55 6.20
N TYR A 92 -8.00 14.37 5.59
CA TYR A 92 -7.36 14.05 4.31
C TYR A 92 -8.33 14.10 3.14
N THR A 93 -9.57 14.52 3.35
CA THR A 93 -10.58 14.68 2.29
C THR A 93 -10.77 16.17 1.98
N PRO A 94 -11.02 16.56 0.72
CA PRO A 94 -11.37 17.95 0.38
C PRO A 94 -12.53 18.45 1.24
N GLY A 95 -12.41 19.65 1.80
CA GLY A 95 -13.40 20.26 2.68
C GLY A 95 -13.63 19.58 4.03
N GLY A 96 -12.83 18.56 4.36
CA GLY A 96 -13.03 17.77 5.58
C GLY A 96 -14.24 16.82 5.51
N HIS A 97 -14.78 16.56 4.32
CA HIS A 97 -15.97 15.74 4.13
C HIS A 97 -15.75 14.29 4.60
N VAL A 98 -16.75 13.70 5.24
CA VAL A 98 -16.70 12.29 5.66
C VAL A 98 -17.28 11.37 4.58
N GLY A 99 -16.82 10.12 4.55
CA GLY A 99 -17.41 9.07 3.70
C GLY A 99 -16.99 9.10 2.24
N LYS A 100 -15.87 9.76 1.90
CA LYS A 100 -15.24 9.72 0.56
C LYS A 100 -14.22 8.58 0.41
N ARG A 101 -13.99 7.82 1.47
CA ARG A 101 -13.12 6.64 1.52
C ARG A 101 -13.92 5.45 2.08
N PRO A 102 -13.67 4.21 1.62
CA PRO A 102 -14.24 3.03 2.26
C PRO A 102 -13.52 2.68 3.56
N ASP A 103 -14.24 2.01 4.46
CA ASP A 103 -13.61 1.20 5.51
C ASP A 103 -12.80 0.07 4.87
N TYR A 104 -11.61 -0.23 5.41
CA TYR A 104 -10.65 -1.18 4.82
C TYR A 104 -10.30 -0.83 3.37
N ALA A 105 -10.00 0.44 3.14
CA ALA A 105 -9.82 1.03 1.82
C ALA A 105 -8.92 0.21 0.88
N VAL A 106 -7.80 -0.32 1.39
CA VAL A 106 -6.86 -1.10 0.57
C VAL A 106 -7.51 -2.36 0.01
N VAL A 107 -8.28 -3.08 0.84
CA VAL A 107 -9.00 -4.30 0.42
C VAL A 107 -10.13 -3.97 -0.54
N VAL A 108 -10.88 -2.89 -0.27
CA VAL A 108 -12.00 -2.48 -1.12
C VAL A 108 -11.52 -2.03 -2.50
N TYR A 109 -10.51 -1.17 -2.57
CA TYR A 109 -9.96 -0.70 -3.84
C TYR A 109 -9.25 -1.83 -4.60
N GLY A 110 -8.48 -2.69 -3.93
CA GLY A 110 -7.86 -3.85 -4.58
C GLY A 110 -8.90 -4.77 -5.24
N ASN A 111 -10.00 -5.08 -4.54
CA ASN A 111 -11.06 -5.91 -5.08
C ASN A 111 -11.81 -5.23 -6.24
N LEU A 112 -12.03 -3.92 -6.15
CA LEU A 112 -12.63 -3.14 -7.23
C LEU A 112 -11.75 -3.19 -8.49
N ILE A 113 -10.45 -2.94 -8.34
CA ILE A 113 -9.49 -3.04 -9.45
C ILE A 113 -9.51 -4.46 -10.01
N ARG A 114 -9.40 -5.50 -9.19
CA ARG A 114 -9.40 -6.90 -9.68
C ARG A 114 -10.72 -7.30 -10.35
N LYS A 115 -11.84 -6.67 -9.95
CA LYS A 115 -13.13 -6.88 -10.61
C LYS A 115 -13.12 -6.33 -12.04
N THR A 116 -12.52 -5.17 -12.26
CA THR A 116 -12.44 -4.51 -13.57
C THR A 116 -11.28 -5.04 -14.42
N TYR A 117 -10.09 -5.12 -13.84
CA TYR A 117 -8.82 -5.48 -14.45
C TYR A 117 -8.31 -6.82 -13.91
N LYS A 118 -8.58 -7.89 -14.66
CA LYS A 118 -8.45 -9.27 -14.14
C LYS A 118 -7.02 -9.71 -13.92
N LYS A 119 -6.07 -9.22 -14.71
CA LYS A 119 -4.67 -9.71 -14.74
C LYS A 119 -3.64 -8.65 -14.42
N THR A 120 -4.01 -7.37 -14.49
CA THR A 120 -3.09 -6.26 -14.24
C THR A 120 -2.52 -6.38 -12.82
N PRO A 121 -1.22 -6.17 -12.63
CA PRO A 121 -0.60 -6.21 -11.32
C PRO A 121 -1.21 -5.21 -10.35
N ILE A 122 -1.42 -5.62 -9.11
CA ILE A 122 -1.89 -4.76 -8.02
C ILE A 122 -0.91 -4.84 -6.85
N ILE A 123 -0.29 -3.72 -6.52
CA ILE A 123 0.69 -3.59 -5.45
C ILE A 123 0.10 -2.71 -4.34
N LEU A 124 -0.04 -3.29 -3.15
CA LEU A 124 -0.52 -2.57 -1.97
C LEU A 124 0.62 -1.88 -1.25
N GLY A 125 0.34 -0.76 -0.60
CA GLY A 125 1.31 -0.07 0.23
C GLY A 125 0.65 0.80 1.30
N GLY A 126 1.48 1.58 1.98
CA GLY A 126 1.05 2.47 3.05
C GLY A 126 0.82 1.75 4.39
N ILE A 127 0.34 2.52 5.36
CA ILE A 127 0.22 2.08 6.76
C ILE A 127 -0.75 0.91 6.90
N GLU A 128 -1.93 1.01 6.30
CA GLU A 128 -2.96 -0.04 6.40
C GLU A 128 -2.47 -1.37 5.82
N ALA A 129 -1.77 -1.34 4.67
CA ALA A 129 -1.23 -2.55 4.08
C ALA A 129 -0.07 -3.13 4.88
N SER A 130 0.86 -2.27 5.31
CA SER A 130 2.02 -2.66 6.09
C SER A 130 1.60 -3.32 7.41
N LEU A 131 0.67 -2.74 8.16
CA LEU A 131 0.27 -3.27 9.47
C LEU A 131 -0.56 -4.55 9.38
N ARG A 132 -1.18 -4.84 8.23
CA ARG A 132 -2.09 -5.98 8.02
C ARG A 132 -1.53 -7.01 7.02
N ARG A 133 -0.22 -6.97 6.78
CA ARG A 133 0.50 -7.79 5.78
C ARG A 133 0.56 -9.28 6.11
N MET A 134 0.43 -9.64 7.38
CA MET A 134 0.30 -11.01 7.89
C MET A 134 -1.03 -11.17 8.63
N ALA A 135 -1.28 -12.35 9.21
CA ALA A 135 -2.43 -12.54 10.09
C ALA A 135 -2.37 -11.53 11.24
N HIS A 136 -3.49 -10.86 11.48
CA HIS A 136 -3.55 -9.74 12.41
C HIS A 136 -4.87 -9.74 13.17
N TYR A 137 -4.81 -9.30 14.42
CA TYR A 137 -6.02 -9.04 15.19
C TYR A 137 -6.63 -7.71 14.74
N ASP A 138 -7.85 -7.78 14.24
CA ASP A 138 -8.62 -6.62 13.82
C ASP A 138 -9.51 -6.15 14.96
N TYR A 139 -9.11 -5.05 15.60
CA TYR A 139 -9.83 -4.43 16.72
C TYR A 139 -11.28 -4.05 16.37
N TRP A 140 -11.50 -3.62 15.13
CA TRP A 140 -12.78 -3.09 14.67
C TRP A 140 -13.85 -4.18 14.63
N SER A 141 -13.57 -5.30 13.96
CA SER A 141 -14.45 -6.48 13.94
C SER A 141 -14.28 -7.42 15.14
N ASN A 142 -13.26 -7.19 15.99
CA ASN A 142 -12.91 -8.06 17.12
C ASN A 142 -12.62 -9.51 16.68
N GLN A 143 -11.86 -9.67 15.60
CA GLN A 143 -11.56 -10.99 15.01
C GLN A 143 -10.09 -11.08 14.60
N LEU A 144 -9.55 -12.30 14.61
CA LEU A 144 -8.31 -12.57 13.90
C LEU A 144 -8.62 -12.63 12.40
N LYS A 145 -7.97 -11.79 11.61
CA LYS A 145 -8.05 -11.76 10.15
C LYS A 145 -6.78 -12.32 9.52
N ARG A 146 -6.93 -12.78 8.29
CA ARG A 146 -5.80 -13.20 7.45
C ARG A 146 -5.04 -11.97 6.94
N SER A 147 -3.88 -12.20 6.33
CA SER A 147 -3.19 -11.19 5.54
C SER A 147 -4.14 -10.57 4.51
N ILE A 148 -4.13 -9.24 4.41
CA ILE A 148 -4.96 -8.54 3.42
C ILE A 148 -4.55 -8.87 1.98
N LEU A 149 -3.35 -9.42 1.76
CA LEU A 149 -2.92 -9.89 0.44
C LEU A 149 -3.83 -11.01 -0.09
N LEU A 150 -4.43 -11.79 0.81
CA LEU A 150 -5.33 -12.88 0.46
C LEU A 150 -6.77 -12.42 0.22
N ASP A 151 -7.16 -11.25 0.75
CA ASP A 151 -8.54 -10.76 0.73
C ASP A 151 -8.76 -9.58 -0.24
N SER A 152 -7.69 -8.95 -0.74
CA SER A 152 -7.73 -7.74 -1.58
C SER A 152 -7.68 -7.98 -3.09
N GLY A 153 -7.43 -9.21 -3.54
CA GLY A 153 -7.16 -9.49 -4.95
C GLY A 153 -5.80 -8.97 -5.45
N ALA A 154 -4.95 -8.49 -4.55
CA ALA A 154 -3.61 -8.00 -4.87
C ALA A 154 -2.56 -9.10 -5.02
N ASP A 155 -1.44 -8.73 -5.63
CA ASP A 155 -0.36 -9.64 -5.98
C ASP A 155 0.86 -9.46 -5.05
N LEU A 156 1.11 -8.22 -4.61
CA LEU A 156 2.25 -7.87 -3.77
C LEU A 156 1.87 -6.78 -2.75
N ILE A 157 2.54 -6.77 -1.59
CA ILE A 157 2.56 -5.63 -0.67
C ILE A 157 3.97 -5.07 -0.64
N SER A 158 4.15 -3.76 -0.80
CA SER A 158 5.35 -3.03 -0.39
C SER A 158 5.12 -2.49 1.03
N TYR A 159 5.92 -2.93 2.00
CA TYR A 159 5.77 -2.58 3.41
C TYR A 159 6.97 -1.80 3.95
N GLY A 160 6.70 -0.91 4.91
CA GLY A 160 7.74 -0.02 5.45
C GLY A 160 8.10 1.09 4.46
N MET A 161 9.40 1.39 4.34
CA MET A 161 9.89 2.40 3.39
C MET A 161 9.88 1.84 1.97
N GLY A 162 9.00 2.39 1.14
CA GLY A 162 8.67 1.86 -0.18
C GLY A 162 9.60 2.31 -1.31
N GLU A 163 10.41 3.34 -1.11
CA GLU A 163 11.15 4.05 -2.16
C GLU A 163 12.04 3.12 -2.99
N ARG A 164 12.88 2.33 -2.33
CA ARG A 164 13.73 1.34 -3.01
C ARG A 164 12.92 0.19 -3.60
N SER A 165 12.02 -0.38 -2.80
CA SER A 165 11.23 -1.54 -3.22
C SER A 165 10.39 -1.23 -4.46
N MET A 166 9.83 -0.02 -4.58
CA MET A 166 9.03 0.35 -5.75
C MET A 166 9.86 0.53 -7.01
N ILE A 167 11.09 1.04 -6.91
CA ILE A 167 11.98 1.10 -8.08
C ILE A 167 12.31 -0.33 -8.56
N GLU A 168 12.61 -1.24 -7.63
CA GLU A 168 12.92 -2.64 -7.96
C GLU A 168 11.70 -3.36 -8.58
N ILE A 169 10.51 -3.20 -7.99
CA ILE A 169 9.25 -3.74 -8.53
C ILE A 169 8.99 -3.16 -9.92
N ALA A 170 9.11 -1.84 -10.09
CA ALA A 170 8.85 -1.19 -11.37
C ALA A 170 9.81 -1.65 -12.47
N ARG A 171 11.09 -1.83 -12.12
CA ARG A 171 12.10 -2.37 -13.04
C ARG A 171 11.77 -3.80 -13.46
N ALA A 172 11.46 -4.68 -12.50
CA ALA A 172 11.09 -6.06 -12.76
C ALA A 172 9.86 -6.16 -13.69
N LEU A 173 8.81 -5.38 -13.41
CA LEU A 173 7.61 -5.33 -14.25
C LEU A 173 7.92 -4.80 -15.65
N LYS A 174 8.76 -3.76 -15.77
CA LYS A 174 9.17 -3.20 -17.06
C LYS A 174 9.99 -4.18 -17.90
N GLU A 175 10.79 -5.03 -17.25
CA GLU A 175 11.54 -6.13 -17.89
C GLU A 175 10.65 -7.32 -18.26
N GLY A 176 9.36 -7.29 -17.91
CA GLY A 176 8.40 -8.34 -18.25
C GLY A 176 8.37 -9.50 -17.26
N ILE A 177 8.97 -9.36 -16.08
CA ILE A 177 8.87 -10.36 -15.01
C ILE A 177 7.41 -10.39 -14.52
N PRO A 178 6.73 -11.54 -14.55
CA PRO A 178 5.38 -11.66 -14.01
C PRO A 178 5.33 -11.26 -12.54
N VAL A 179 4.28 -10.55 -12.11
CA VAL A 179 4.20 -10.00 -10.74
C VAL A 179 4.29 -11.10 -9.67
N GLU A 180 3.76 -12.28 -9.96
CA GLU A 180 3.83 -13.48 -9.12
C GLU A 180 5.25 -14.04 -8.94
N GLU A 181 6.19 -13.69 -9.82
CA GLU A 181 7.60 -14.11 -9.76
C GLU A 181 8.49 -13.08 -9.05
N ILE A 182 7.97 -11.87 -8.76
CA ILE A 182 8.67 -10.82 -8.00
C ILE A 182 8.69 -11.20 -6.51
N THR A 183 9.51 -12.19 -6.19
CA THR A 183 9.62 -12.82 -4.86
C THR A 183 10.88 -12.41 -4.11
N PHE A 184 11.77 -11.63 -4.75
CA PHE A 184 13.12 -11.34 -4.27
C PHE A 184 13.31 -9.92 -3.74
N VAL A 185 12.33 -9.01 -3.93
CA VAL A 185 12.46 -7.60 -3.56
C VAL A 185 12.32 -7.42 -2.05
N LYS A 186 13.30 -6.79 -1.40
CA LYS A 186 13.24 -6.49 0.04
C LYS A 186 12.11 -5.51 0.37
N GLY A 187 11.56 -5.62 1.57
CA GLY A 187 10.42 -4.80 1.99
C GLY A 187 9.13 -5.15 1.26
N THR A 188 9.00 -6.38 0.75
CA THR A 188 7.77 -6.84 0.11
C THR A 188 7.16 -8.08 0.77
N VAL A 189 5.86 -8.28 0.54
CA VAL A 189 5.14 -9.49 0.92
C VAL A 189 4.43 -10.06 -0.29
N PHE A 190 4.64 -11.34 -0.56
CA PHE A 190 4.03 -12.08 -1.68
C PHE A 190 3.33 -13.34 -1.17
N LYS A 191 2.55 -13.98 -2.05
CA LYS A 191 1.92 -15.28 -1.79
C LYS A 191 2.48 -16.34 -2.71
N CYS A 192 2.71 -17.55 -2.21
CA CYS A 192 3.19 -18.66 -3.03
C CYS A 192 2.58 -19.99 -2.56
N LYS A 193 2.73 -21.02 -3.41
CA LYS A 193 2.31 -22.39 -3.08
C LYS A 193 3.41 -23.24 -2.46
N ASN A 194 4.67 -22.90 -2.75
CA ASN A 194 5.83 -23.61 -2.25
C ASN A 194 6.94 -22.60 -1.93
N PRO A 195 7.27 -22.38 -0.64
CA PRO A 195 8.34 -21.48 -0.23
C PRO A 195 9.71 -22.17 -0.13
N SER A 196 9.88 -23.42 -0.60
CA SER A 196 11.11 -24.22 -0.40
C SER A 196 12.37 -23.61 -1.03
N PHE A 197 12.22 -22.66 -1.95
CA PHE A 197 13.34 -21.93 -2.55
C PHE A 197 13.95 -20.89 -1.60
N LEU A 198 13.28 -20.56 -0.48
CA LEU A 198 13.76 -19.61 0.51
C LEU A 198 14.64 -20.32 1.54
N SER A 199 15.94 -20.05 1.49
CA SER A 199 16.88 -20.45 2.54
C SER A 199 16.80 -19.49 3.74
N ASN A 200 17.18 -19.99 4.94
CA ASN A 200 17.32 -19.17 6.15
C ASN A 200 16.08 -18.35 6.56
N SER A 201 14.87 -18.88 6.29
CA SER A 201 13.59 -18.27 6.65
C SER A 201 13.07 -18.74 8.01
N ILE A 202 12.16 -17.97 8.60
CA ILE A 202 11.44 -18.33 9.84
C ILE A 202 10.01 -18.67 9.46
N ILE A 203 9.56 -19.87 9.86
CA ILE A 203 8.17 -20.29 9.69
C ILE A 203 7.38 -19.82 10.92
N LEU A 204 6.37 -18.99 10.69
CA LEU A 204 5.43 -18.54 11.70
C LEU A 204 4.38 -19.63 11.97
N PRO A 205 3.71 -19.60 13.15
CA PRO A 205 2.51 -20.40 13.38
C PRO A 205 1.49 -20.23 12.24
N SER A 206 0.84 -21.32 11.84
CA SER A 206 -0.20 -21.25 10.81
C SER A 206 -1.40 -20.44 11.26
N TYR A 207 -2.14 -19.86 10.31
CA TYR A 207 -3.37 -19.14 10.59
C TYR A 207 -4.38 -20.01 11.37
N GLU A 208 -4.49 -21.28 11.04
CA GLU A 208 -5.36 -22.25 11.70
C GLU A 208 -4.96 -22.50 13.16
N GLU A 209 -3.67 -22.54 13.46
CA GLU A 209 -3.17 -22.64 14.84
C GLU A 209 -3.45 -21.35 15.62
N MET A 210 -3.20 -20.19 15.01
CA MET A 210 -3.45 -18.89 15.63
C MET A 210 -4.93 -18.66 15.95
N LYS A 211 -5.84 -19.19 15.12
CA LYS A 211 -7.28 -19.18 15.42
C LYS A 211 -7.65 -20.00 16.65
N LYS A 212 -6.92 -21.09 16.93
CA LYS A 212 -7.21 -22.01 18.05
C LYS A 212 -6.55 -21.55 19.35
N ASP A 213 -5.38 -20.92 19.28
CA ASP A 213 -4.61 -20.50 20.44
C ASP A 213 -4.08 -19.07 20.29
N LYS A 214 -4.56 -18.17 21.16
CA LYS A 214 -4.11 -16.77 21.22
C LYS A 214 -2.62 -16.62 21.53
N ARG A 215 -2.02 -17.58 22.23
CA ARG A 215 -0.57 -17.57 22.51
C ARG A 215 0.25 -17.82 21.24
N LYS A 216 -0.27 -18.63 20.30
CA LYS A 216 0.36 -18.80 18.97
C LYS A 216 0.34 -17.51 18.18
N TYR A 217 -0.78 -16.76 18.23
CA TYR A 217 -0.83 -15.43 17.63
C TYR A 217 0.17 -14.47 18.29
N ALA A 218 0.23 -14.42 19.63
CA ALA A 218 1.19 -13.57 20.35
C ALA A 218 2.64 -13.92 19.98
N ASN A 219 2.98 -15.20 19.87
CA ASN A 219 4.30 -15.66 19.42
C ASN A 219 4.58 -15.24 17.97
N SER A 220 3.62 -15.43 17.05
CA SER A 220 3.74 -14.96 15.66
C SER A 220 4.03 -13.47 15.60
N PHE A 221 3.29 -12.66 16.37
CA PHE A 221 3.49 -11.22 16.45
C PHE A 221 4.86 -10.84 17.01
N SER A 222 5.34 -11.52 18.06
CA SER A 222 6.70 -11.30 18.61
C SER A 222 7.77 -11.58 17.56
N LEU A 223 7.69 -12.71 16.86
CA LEU A 223 8.62 -13.07 15.80
C LEU A 223 8.62 -12.03 14.66
N GLN A 224 7.44 -11.54 14.28
CA GLN A 224 7.33 -10.47 13.28
C GLN A 224 8.02 -9.18 13.76
N TYR A 225 7.84 -8.81 15.02
CA TYR A 225 8.44 -7.62 15.62
C TYR A 225 9.96 -7.72 15.73
N GLU A 226 10.49 -8.88 16.13
CA GLU A 226 11.94 -9.14 16.20
C GLU A 226 12.62 -9.11 14.82
N ASN A 227 11.87 -9.30 13.74
CA ASN A 227 12.37 -9.30 12.36
C ASN A 227 12.08 -8.00 11.59
N THR A 228 11.87 -6.88 12.29
CA THR A 228 11.75 -5.55 11.65
C THR A 228 13.08 -4.86 11.37
N ASP A 229 14.19 -5.33 11.96
CA ASP A 229 15.51 -4.79 11.69
C ASP A 229 15.99 -5.18 10.27
N PRO A 230 16.38 -4.22 9.42
CA PRO A 230 16.71 -4.50 8.02
C PRO A 230 18.06 -5.22 7.80
N TYR A 231 18.91 -5.31 8.83
CA TYR A 231 20.22 -5.96 8.75
C TYR A 231 20.20 -7.41 9.22
N SER A 232 19.38 -7.72 10.22
CA SER A 232 19.27 -9.04 10.85
C SER A 232 17.95 -9.76 10.55
N GLY A 233 16.93 -9.04 10.11
CA GLY A 233 15.61 -9.58 9.81
C GLY A 233 15.64 -10.62 8.69
N LYS A 234 14.98 -11.75 8.94
CA LYS A 234 14.88 -12.86 8.00
C LYS A 234 13.55 -12.84 7.25
N ASN A 235 13.49 -13.62 6.16
CA ASN A 235 12.23 -13.89 5.49
C ASN A 235 11.29 -14.64 6.44
N LEU A 236 10.04 -14.19 6.54
CA LEU A 236 9.01 -14.83 7.37
C LEU A 236 8.02 -15.55 6.46
N ILE A 237 7.65 -16.78 6.81
CA ILE A 237 6.69 -17.59 6.07
C ILE A 237 5.50 -17.86 6.99
N GLU A 238 4.31 -17.39 6.60
CA GLU A 238 3.06 -17.64 7.32
C GLU A 238 2.18 -18.63 6.54
N PRO A 239 1.98 -19.86 7.07
CA PRO A 239 1.11 -20.85 6.42
C PRO A 239 -0.37 -20.53 6.55
N TYR A 240 -1.10 -20.71 5.45
CA TYR A 240 -2.56 -20.64 5.36
C TYR A 240 -3.10 -21.95 4.80
N GLY A 241 -3.42 -22.89 5.68
CA GLY A 241 -3.75 -24.26 5.28
C GLY A 241 -2.52 -25.04 4.78
N LYS A 242 -2.72 -25.91 3.77
CA LYS A 242 -1.69 -26.89 3.35
C LYS A 242 -0.78 -26.42 2.22
N SER A 243 -1.24 -25.51 1.37
CA SER A 243 -0.62 -25.23 0.06
C SER A 243 -0.60 -23.75 -0.32
N LEU A 244 -0.84 -22.87 0.66
CA LEU A 244 -0.78 -21.43 0.47
C LEU A 244 0.04 -20.83 1.61
N PHE A 245 0.97 -19.97 1.23
CA PHE A 245 1.86 -19.29 2.15
C PHE A 245 1.88 -17.80 1.80
N VAL A 246 1.91 -16.96 2.83
CA VAL A 246 2.25 -15.55 2.69
C VAL A 246 3.68 -15.40 3.19
N VAL A 247 4.54 -14.81 2.35
CA VAL A 247 5.95 -14.65 2.63
C VAL A 247 6.27 -13.17 2.72
N GLN A 248 6.81 -12.75 3.86
CA GLN A 248 7.41 -11.44 4.03
C GLN A 248 8.91 -11.55 3.75
N ASN A 249 9.41 -10.84 2.74
CA ASN A 249 10.84 -10.67 2.53
C ASN A 249 11.45 -9.79 3.63
N SER A 250 12.74 -9.94 3.90
CA SER A 250 13.47 -9.08 4.84
C SER A 250 13.19 -7.58 4.59
N PRO A 251 13.18 -6.74 5.64
CA PRO A 251 12.87 -5.32 5.49
C PRO A 251 13.82 -4.60 4.51
N SER A 252 13.30 -3.54 3.88
CA SER A 252 14.11 -2.67 3.02
C SER A 252 15.20 -1.98 3.85
N LEU A 253 16.40 -1.87 3.28
CA LEU A 253 17.49 -1.14 3.92
C LEU A 253 17.13 0.35 4.04
N PRO A 254 17.55 1.04 5.11
CA PRO A 254 17.32 2.46 5.25
C PRO A 254 18.02 3.25 4.14
N LEU A 255 17.43 4.35 3.72
CA LEU A 255 18.06 5.28 2.79
C LEU A 255 19.30 5.88 3.45
N SER A 256 20.36 6.09 2.66
CA SER A 256 21.46 6.94 3.06
C SER A 256 20.99 8.40 3.13
N THR A 257 21.71 9.24 3.88
CA THR A 257 21.45 10.69 3.93
C THR A 257 21.36 11.30 2.53
N LYS A 258 22.29 10.92 1.64
CA LYS A 258 22.31 11.44 0.26
C LYS A 258 21.07 11.04 -0.53
N GLU A 259 20.60 9.79 -0.42
CA GLU A 259 19.37 9.36 -1.09
C GLU A 259 18.15 10.11 -0.52
N MET A 260 18.09 10.27 0.79
CA MET A 260 17.04 11.02 1.45
C MET A 260 17.02 12.49 0.99
N ASP A 261 18.17 13.16 0.95
CA ASP A 261 18.29 14.55 0.48
C ASP A 261 17.81 14.69 -0.99
N ILE A 262 18.15 13.73 -1.85
CA ILE A 262 17.68 13.71 -3.24
C ILE A 262 16.15 13.56 -3.28
N ILE A 263 15.59 12.59 -2.56
CA ILE A 263 14.15 12.31 -2.58
C ILE A 263 13.33 13.49 -2.06
N TYR A 264 13.81 14.16 -1.02
CA TYR A 264 13.14 15.32 -0.42
C TYR A 264 13.35 16.62 -1.22
N SER A 265 14.32 16.63 -2.15
CA SER A 265 14.59 17.78 -3.05
C SER A 265 13.93 17.67 -4.42
N TYR A 266 13.19 16.58 -4.70
CA TYR A 266 12.36 16.49 -5.91
C TYR A 266 11.38 17.68 -6.03
N PRO A 267 10.93 18.00 -7.26
CA PRO A 267 10.14 19.21 -7.52
C PRO A 267 8.68 19.03 -7.08
N TYR A 268 8.45 18.94 -5.77
CA TYR A 268 7.10 18.94 -5.17
C TYR A 268 6.48 20.35 -5.26
N GLU A 269 5.20 20.41 -5.60
CA GLU A 269 4.39 21.64 -5.51
C GLU A 269 4.18 22.10 -4.06
N ARG A 270 4.35 21.17 -3.10
CA ARG A 270 4.16 21.36 -1.67
C ARG A 270 2.75 21.83 -1.30
N LYS A 271 1.76 21.42 -2.10
CA LYS A 271 0.37 21.87 -2.00
C LYS A 271 -0.59 20.74 -2.34
N ALA A 272 -1.83 20.90 -1.89
CA ALA A 272 -2.95 20.10 -2.38
C ALA A 272 -3.26 20.47 -3.84
N HIS A 273 -3.85 19.53 -4.58
CA HIS A 273 -4.28 19.81 -5.95
C HIS A 273 -5.28 20.98 -6.02
N PRO A 274 -5.13 21.95 -6.94
CA PRO A 274 -5.98 23.15 -7.00
C PRO A 274 -7.48 22.88 -7.15
N SER A 275 -7.87 21.71 -7.68
CA SER A 275 -9.28 21.33 -7.79
C SER A 275 -10.02 21.32 -6.45
N TYR A 276 -9.30 21.12 -5.33
CA TYR A 276 -9.87 21.02 -4.00
C TYR A 276 -10.15 22.39 -3.36
N GLU A 277 -9.65 23.50 -3.93
CA GLU A 277 -9.85 24.84 -3.38
C GLU A 277 -11.34 25.21 -3.26
N LYS A 278 -12.15 24.80 -4.25
CA LYS A 278 -13.60 25.04 -4.25
C LYS A 278 -14.34 24.32 -3.12
N GLU A 279 -13.75 23.23 -2.62
CA GLU A 279 -14.28 22.45 -1.50
C GLU A 279 -13.70 22.93 -0.14
N GLY A 280 -12.82 23.95 -0.13
CA GLY A 280 -12.18 24.46 1.08
C GLY A 280 -10.77 23.89 1.32
N GLY A 281 -10.16 23.26 0.32
CA GLY A 281 -8.82 22.67 0.40
C GLY A 281 -8.79 21.36 1.17
N VAL A 282 -7.59 20.90 1.53
CA VAL A 282 -7.37 19.66 2.29
C VAL A 282 -6.89 20.03 3.70
N PRO A 283 -7.66 19.77 4.77
CA PRO A 283 -7.32 20.22 6.13
C PRO A 283 -5.93 19.80 6.60
N ALA A 284 -5.49 18.58 6.27
CA ALA A 284 -4.17 18.05 6.63
C ALA A 284 -2.99 18.87 6.07
N THR A 285 -3.23 19.77 5.11
CA THR A 285 -2.17 20.68 4.62
C THR A 285 -1.90 21.86 5.54
N GLU A 286 -2.80 22.19 6.48
CA GLU A 286 -2.60 23.34 7.37
C GLU A 286 -1.40 23.17 8.29
N GLU A 287 -1.12 21.95 8.73
CA GLU A 287 -0.02 21.61 9.63
C GLU A 287 1.35 21.63 8.93
N ILE A 288 1.38 21.58 7.59
CA ILE A 288 2.62 21.51 6.78
C ILE A 288 2.87 22.75 5.92
N LYS A 289 2.13 23.83 6.17
CA LYS A 289 2.28 25.10 5.43
C LYS A 289 3.57 25.87 5.77
N PHE A 290 4.27 25.50 6.86
CA PHE A 290 5.40 26.24 7.42
C PHE A 290 6.67 25.38 7.49
#